data_AF-A0A923XWS0-F1
#
_entry.id   AF-A0A923XWS0-F1
#
_cell.length_a   1.000
_cell.length_b   1.000
_cell.length_c   1.000
_cell.angle_alpha   90.00
_cell.angle_beta   90.00
_cell.angle_gamma   90.00
#
_symmetry.space_group_name_H-M   'P 1'
#
loop_
_entity.id
_entity.type
_entity.pdbx_description
1 polymer ?
#
loop_
_entity_poly.entity_id
_entity_poly.type
_entity_poly.pdbx_seq_one_letter_code
_entity_poly.pdbx_strand_id
1 'polypeptide(L)'
;MQGRLRLLKAATALLYFGALLAGLMGQGWGMVLAFLAVFLAWSMILRPQLWPSRPADLAQSQAMVALAALIATQALLVVLCFGIGRGMGGVMGLEPALPAYLPLALSFVAVPLSRLIWNPAVMEKTAGFDPVQGMTLPVDTVASMLAQVMALPDPVTEAEVQPLLDAIADKGDALAIRQALNDAQSKRRLTRAGRLLLILHATDAQVCAQLRGSRYPALAFAAAGQDAGLLQIFARRCAEVLLVAPDLAADCPKPDQVSRAARTSGDAAMQRLADQLSGGLAP
;
A
#
# COMPACT_ATOMS: atom_id res chain seq x y z
N MET A 1 3.88 -13.42 11.70
CA MET A 1 3.08 -12.26 11.23
C MET A 1 1.79 -12.05 12.05
N GLN A 2 1.04 -13.09 12.41
CA GLN A 2 -0.24 -12.97 13.15
C GLN A 2 -0.16 -12.25 14.52
N GLY A 3 0.89 -12.47 15.31
CA GLY A 3 1.03 -11.84 16.64
C GLY A 3 1.13 -10.31 16.59
N ARG A 4 1.90 -9.76 15.64
CA ARG A 4 2.07 -8.30 15.46
C ARG A 4 0.80 -7.61 14.97
N LEU A 5 0.06 -8.28 14.08
CA LEU A 5 -1.23 -7.79 13.58
C LEU A 5 -2.30 -7.78 14.68
N ARG A 6 -2.30 -8.77 15.57
CA ARG A 6 -3.17 -8.78 16.77
C ARG A 6 -2.80 -7.69 17.76
N LEU A 7 -1.51 -7.45 17.98
CA LEU A 7 -1.01 -6.37 18.83
C LEU A 7 -1.37 -4.98 18.28
N LEU A 8 -1.29 -4.79 16.97
CA LEU A 8 -1.71 -3.54 16.33
C LEU A 8 -3.23 -3.32 16.48
N LYS A 9 -4.02 -4.36 16.21
CA LYS A 9 -5.48 -4.32 16.44
C LYS A 9 -5.82 -4.05 17.91
N ALA A 10 -5.06 -4.61 18.85
CA ALA A 10 -5.23 -4.35 20.28
C ALA A 10 -4.89 -2.90 20.65
N ALA A 11 -3.82 -2.32 20.10
CA ALA A 11 -3.46 -0.92 20.34
C ALA A 11 -4.53 0.04 19.78
N THR A 12 -5.02 -0.23 18.58
CA THR A 12 -6.12 0.55 17.96
C THR A 12 -7.43 0.38 18.73
N ALA A 13 -7.74 -0.83 19.20
CA ALA A 13 -8.90 -1.07 20.05
C ALA A 13 -8.79 -0.30 21.37
N LEU A 14 -7.60 -0.25 21.98
CA LEU A 14 -7.35 0.50 23.22
C LEU A 14 -7.54 2.02 23.02
N LEU A 15 -7.11 2.54 21.86
CA LEU A 15 -7.31 3.94 21.47
C LEU A 15 -8.80 4.30 21.39
N TYR A 16 -9.61 3.48 20.71
CA TYR A 16 -11.06 3.67 20.59
C TYR A 16 -11.79 3.43 21.91
N PHE A 17 -11.32 2.46 22.70
CA PHE A 17 -11.88 2.14 24.00
C PHE A 17 -11.76 3.33 24.97
N GLY A 18 -10.67 4.09 24.93
CA GLY A 18 -10.54 5.30 25.75
C GLY A 18 -11.59 6.37 25.41
N ALA A 19 -11.87 6.61 24.12
CA ALA A 19 -12.91 7.56 23.69
C ALA A 19 -14.32 7.09 24.08
N LEU A 20 -14.58 5.78 23.96
CA LEU A 20 -15.84 5.16 24.36
C LEU A 20 -16.04 5.20 25.88
N LEU A 21 -15.00 4.89 26.65
CA LEU A 21 -15.03 4.95 28.11
C LEU A 21 -15.28 6.39 28.59
N ALA A 22 -14.65 7.39 27.97
CA ALA A 22 -14.90 8.80 28.30
C ALA A 22 -16.35 9.22 28.05
N GLY A 23 -16.96 8.70 26.98
CA GLY A 23 -18.40 8.86 26.71
C GLY A 23 -19.25 8.20 27.80
N LEU A 24 -18.90 6.97 28.20
CA LEU A 24 -19.59 6.23 29.26
C LEU A 24 -19.59 6.98 30.59
N MET A 25 -18.48 7.66 30.91
CA MET A 25 -18.36 8.45 32.14
C MET A 25 -19.13 9.78 32.11
N GLY A 26 -19.82 10.09 31.00
CA GLY A 26 -20.57 11.34 30.87
C GLY A 26 -19.70 12.59 30.80
N GLN A 27 -18.44 12.50 30.36
CA GLN A 27 -17.55 13.67 30.33
C GLN A 27 -18.02 14.81 29.41
N GLY A 28 -17.53 16.02 29.65
CA GLY A 28 -17.90 17.20 28.87
C GLY A 28 -17.45 17.13 27.40
N TRP A 29 -18.12 17.87 26.52
CA TRP A 29 -17.79 17.95 25.10
C TRP A 29 -16.36 18.45 24.82
N GLY A 30 -15.74 19.20 25.75
CA GLY A 30 -14.33 19.59 25.65
C GLY A 30 -13.37 18.40 25.56
N MET A 31 -13.75 17.24 26.10
CA MET A 31 -12.93 16.03 26.05
C MET A 31 -12.82 15.45 24.62
N VAL A 32 -13.83 15.69 23.78
CA VAL A 32 -13.82 15.28 22.36
C VAL A 32 -12.65 15.92 21.61
N LEU A 33 -12.34 17.18 21.89
CA LEU A 33 -11.20 17.89 21.29
C LEU A 33 -9.86 17.28 21.73
N ALA A 34 -9.74 16.88 23.00
CA ALA A 34 -8.56 16.21 23.50
C ALA A 34 -8.34 14.85 22.82
N PHE A 35 -9.40 14.04 22.68
CA PHE A 35 -9.32 12.76 21.94
C PHE A 35 -9.02 12.96 20.46
N LEU A 36 -9.61 13.98 19.83
CA LEU A 36 -9.31 14.33 18.44
C LEU A 36 -7.83 14.65 18.26
N ALA A 37 -7.22 15.42 19.16
CA ALA A 37 -5.79 15.71 19.13
C ALA A 37 -4.94 14.43 19.26
N VAL A 38 -5.31 13.51 20.15
CA VAL A 38 -4.62 12.22 20.31
C VAL A 38 -4.76 11.35 19.05
N PHE A 39 -5.94 11.30 18.43
CA PHE A 39 -6.18 10.53 17.20
C PHE A 39 -5.43 11.12 16.00
N LEU A 40 -5.37 12.44 15.90
CA LEU A 40 -4.58 13.13 14.88
C LEU A 40 -3.08 12.86 15.06
N ALA A 41 -2.57 12.98 16.28
CA ALA A 41 -1.17 12.64 16.59
C ALA A 41 -0.86 11.17 16.26
N TRP A 42 -1.77 10.25 16.61
CA TRP A 42 -1.66 8.84 16.25
C TRP A 42 -1.66 8.63 14.72
N SER A 43 -2.53 9.33 13.98
CA SER A 43 -2.58 9.25 12.52
C SER A 43 -1.29 9.77 11.87
N MET A 44 -0.72 10.84 12.42
CA MET A 44 0.55 11.42 11.96
C MET A 44 1.72 10.46 12.18
N ILE A 45 1.71 9.74 13.31
CA ILE A 45 2.75 8.76 13.65
C ILE A 45 2.67 7.50 12.77
N LEU A 46 1.46 6.98 12.54
CA LEU A 46 1.30 5.75 11.74
C LEU A 46 1.33 5.99 10.24
N ARG A 47 0.92 7.19 9.79
CA ARG A 47 0.77 7.52 8.37
C ARG A 47 1.44 8.86 8.06
N PRO A 48 2.77 8.98 8.23
CA PRO A 48 3.48 10.21 7.90
C PRO A 48 3.33 10.60 6.42
N GLN A 49 3.06 9.63 5.55
CA GLN A 49 2.87 9.82 4.12
C GLN A 49 1.58 10.58 3.75
N LEU A 50 0.55 10.53 4.60
CA LEU A 50 -0.70 11.28 4.39
C LEU A 50 -0.60 12.74 4.84
N TRP A 51 0.49 13.08 5.54
CA TRP A 51 0.70 14.43 6.04
C TRP A 51 1.61 15.19 5.08
N PRO A 52 1.23 16.40 4.65
CA PRO A 52 2.03 17.20 3.72
C PRO A 52 3.39 17.48 4.36
N SER A 53 4.44 16.91 3.77
CA SER A 53 5.81 17.01 4.29
C SER A 53 6.45 18.35 3.91
N ARG A 54 5.91 19.05 2.91
CA ARG A 54 6.36 20.37 2.48
C ARG A 54 5.22 21.39 2.64
N PRO A 55 5.52 22.61 3.12
CA PRO A 55 4.52 23.67 3.20
C PRO A 55 3.98 24.10 1.83
N ALA A 56 4.71 23.84 0.75
CA ALA A 56 4.25 24.06 -0.63
C ALA A 56 3.15 23.08 -1.06
N ASP A 57 3.08 21.87 -0.50
CA ASP A 57 2.03 20.89 -0.82
C ASP A 57 0.67 21.31 -0.23
N LEU A 58 0.67 22.14 0.82
CA LEU A 58 -0.56 22.73 1.38
C LEU A 58 -1.22 23.74 0.43
N ALA A 59 -0.50 24.25 -0.57
CA ALA A 59 -1.04 25.15 -1.58
C ALA A 59 -1.85 24.39 -2.66
N GLN A 60 -1.71 23.07 -2.76
CA GLN A 60 -2.50 22.26 -3.68
C GLN A 60 -3.89 21.98 -3.08
N SER A 61 -4.94 22.35 -3.81
CA SER A 61 -6.34 22.18 -3.39
C SER A 61 -6.69 20.72 -3.07
N GLN A 62 -6.12 19.76 -3.81
CA GLN A 62 -6.34 18.34 -3.58
C GLN A 62 -5.77 17.86 -2.23
N ALA A 63 -4.59 18.34 -1.83
CA ALA A 63 -3.98 18.00 -0.55
C ALA A 63 -4.79 18.56 0.64
N MET A 64 -5.34 19.77 0.49
CA MET A 64 -6.22 20.36 1.51
C MET A 64 -7.53 19.56 1.67
N VAL A 65 -8.14 19.11 0.57
CA VAL A 65 -9.36 18.29 0.62
C VAL A 65 -9.09 16.95 1.29
N ALA A 66 -7.97 16.29 0.96
CA ALA A 66 -7.58 15.03 1.59
C ALA A 66 -7.31 15.20 3.10
N LEU A 67 -6.62 16.26 3.50
CA LEU A 67 -6.36 16.58 4.90
C LEU A 67 -7.66 16.89 5.66
N ALA A 68 -8.55 17.68 5.06
CA ALA A 68 -9.86 17.98 5.63
C ALA A 68 -10.71 16.71 5.79
N ALA A 69 -10.73 15.83 4.79
CA ALA A 69 -11.42 14.54 4.86
C ALA A 69 -10.86 13.64 5.95
N LEU A 70 -9.53 13.62 6.14
CA LEU A 70 -8.88 12.87 7.20
C LEU A 70 -9.28 13.41 8.57
N ILE A 71 -9.19 14.72 8.79
CA ILE A 71 -9.59 15.37 10.05
C ILE A 71 -11.09 15.12 10.31
N ALA A 72 -11.94 15.29 9.31
CA ALA A 72 -13.37 15.07 9.42
C ALA A 72 -13.71 13.61 9.78
N THR A 73 -13.02 12.65 9.18
CA THR A 73 -13.20 11.22 9.48
C THR A 73 -12.77 10.90 10.91
N GLN A 74 -11.63 11.45 11.37
CA GLN A 74 -11.18 11.27 12.76
C GLN A 74 -12.16 11.91 13.75
N ALA A 75 -12.64 13.13 13.46
CA ALA A 75 -13.64 13.80 14.27
C ALA A 75 -14.95 13.01 14.35
N LEU A 76 -15.44 12.51 13.22
CA LEU A 76 -16.63 11.67 13.15
C LEU A 76 -16.46 10.40 13.99
N LEU A 77 -15.32 9.73 13.88
CA LEU A 77 -15.03 8.50 14.62
C LEU A 77 -14.99 8.76 16.13
N VAL A 78 -14.32 9.83 16.57
CA VAL A 78 -14.27 10.21 17.99
C VAL A 78 -15.67 10.55 18.51
N VAL A 79 -16.44 11.36 17.78
CA VAL A 79 -17.81 11.73 18.15
C VAL A 79 -18.71 10.49 18.21
N LEU A 80 -18.57 9.56 17.27
CA LEU A 80 -19.33 8.31 17.24
C LEU A 80 -18.98 7.43 18.46
N CYS A 81 -17.70 7.18 18.73
CA CYS A 81 -17.28 6.40 19.90
C CYS A 81 -17.75 7.03 21.20
N PHE A 82 -17.62 8.35 21.32
CA PHE A 82 -18.05 9.11 22.48
C PHE A 82 -19.57 9.09 22.65
N GLY A 83 -20.32 9.22 21.55
CA GLY A 83 -21.79 9.14 21.52
C GLY A 83 -22.31 7.76 21.90
N ILE A 84 -21.69 6.69 21.39
CA ILE A 84 -22.00 5.31 21.78
C ILE A 84 -21.74 5.10 23.28
N GLY A 85 -20.58 5.54 23.77
CA GLY A 85 -20.26 5.51 25.19
C GLY A 85 -21.30 6.21 26.04
N ARG A 86 -21.69 7.44 25.67
CA ARG A 86 -22.72 8.21 26.37
C ARG A 86 -24.10 7.55 26.32
N GLY A 87 -24.47 6.99 25.17
CA GLY A 87 -25.73 6.26 25.02
C GLY A 87 -25.79 5.04 25.96
N MET A 88 -24.69 4.28 26.05
CA MET A 88 -24.58 3.16 26.99
C MET A 88 -24.61 3.62 28.45
N GLY A 89 -23.88 4.69 28.80
CA GLY A 89 -23.81 5.21 30.18
C GLY A 89 -25.16 5.72 30.66
N GLY A 90 -25.89 6.42 29.79
CA GLY A 90 -27.25 6.91 30.07
C GLY A 90 -28.28 5.78 30.24
N VAL A 91 -28.20 4.72 29.44
CA VAL A 91 -29.13 3.57 29.54
C VAL A 91 -28.81 2.70 30.77
N MET A 92 -27.53 2.50 31.08
CA MET A 92 -27.12 1.67 32.21
C MET A 92 -27.21 2.39 33.56
N GLY A 93 -27.38 3.71 33.58
CA GLY A 93 -27.33 4.52 34.81
C GLY A 93 -25.98 4.42 35.52
N LEU A 94 -24.95 3.97 34.80
CA LEU A 94 -23.60 3.78 35.31
C LEU A 94 -22.82 5.06 34.99
N GLU A 95 -22.59 5.87 36.02
CA GLU A 95 -21.56 6.92 36.01
C GLU A 95 -20.42 6.43 36.90
N PRO A 96 -19.49 5.59 36.40
CA PRO A 96 -18.35 5.19 37.19
C PRO A 96 -17.56 6.46 37.57
N ALA A 97 -17.35 6.69 38.86
CA ALA A 97 -16.54 7.81 39.35
C ALA A 97 -15.04 7.53 39.17
N LEU A 98 -14.60 7.30 37.92
CA LEU A 98 -13.17 7.22 37.64
C LEU A 98 -12.60 8.63 37.41
N PRO A 99 -11.31 8.83 37.69
CA PRO A 99 -10.66 10.10 37.43
C PRO A 99 -10.69 10.45 35.94
N ALA A 100 -10.98 11.71 35.64
CA ALA A 100 -11.23 12.16 34.27
C ALA A 100 -10.05 11.94 33.31
N TYR A 101 -8.82 11.85 33.83
CA TYR A 101 -7.59 11.63 33.07
C TYR A 101 -7.37 10.16 32.67
N LEU A 102 -8.07 9.20 33.27
CA LEU A 102 -7.83 7.76 33.07
C LEU A 102 -8.13 7.31 31.62
N PRO A 103 -9.27 7.69 31.00
CA PRO A 103 -9.54 7.37 29.61
C PRO A 103 -8.54 8.03 28.64
N LEU A 104 -8.10 9.24 28.96
CA LEU A 104 -7.13 10.00 28.17
C LEU A 104 -5.73 9.37 28.26
N ALA A 105 -5.29 9.00 29.46
CA ALA A 105 -4.03 8.31 29.69
C ALA A 105 -4.01 6.95 28.98
N LEU A 106 -5.13 6.23 28.97
CA LEU A 106 -5.26 4.96 28.26
C LEU A 106 -5.05 5.13 26.74
N SER A 107 -5.73 6.10 26.12
CA SER A 107 -5.54 6.40 24.70
C SER A 107 -4.15 6.98 24.40
N PHE A 108 -3.59 7.77 25.31
CA PHE A 108 -2.25 8.34 25.16
C PHE A 108 -1.17 7.26 25.21
N VAL A 109 -1.28 6.29 26.11
CA VAL A 109 -0.35 5.15 26.24
C VAL A 109 -0.43 4.21 25.03
N ALA A 110 -1.56 4.14 24.33
CA ALA A 110 -1.69 3.40 23.08
C ALA A 110 -0.79 3.95 21.95
N VAL A 111 -0.46 5.25 21.98
CA VAL A 111 0.37 5.93 20.98
C VAL A 111 1.85 5.49 21.01
N PRO A 112 2.58 5.53 22.14
CA PRO A 112 3.94 5.02 22.18
C PRO A 112 3.98 3.49 22.06
N LEU A 113 2.96 2.76 22.54
CA LEU A 113 2.86 1.32 22.34
C LEU A 113 2.76 0.95 20.86
N SER A 114 1.95 1.67 20.08
CA SER A 114 1.86 1.45 18.64
C SER A 114 3.21 1.73 17.96
N ARG A 115 3.93 2.78 18.38
CA ARG A 115 5.26 3.13 17.90
C ARG A 115 6.35 2.12 18.26
N LEU A 116 6.30 1.55 19.47
CA LEU A 116 7.24 0.51 19.92
C LEU A 116 7.06 -0.80 19.14
N ILE A 117 5.83 -1.09 18.73
CA ILE A 117 5.48 -2.25 17.89
C ILE A 117 5.80 -1.96 16.40
N TRP A 118 5.78 -0.70 15.99
CA TRP A 118 6.01 -0.26 14.61
C TRP A 118 7.51 -0.07 14.30
N ASN A 119 8.13 -1.07 13.65
CA ASN A 119 9.52 -1.00 13.22
C ASN A 119 9.63 -0.47 11.77
N PRO A 120 10.17 0.74 11.52
CA PRO A 120 10.17 1.37 10.20
C PRO A 120 10.97 0.59 9.15
N ALA A 121 11.99 -0.17 9.56
CA ALA A 121 12.81 -0.98 8.67
C ALA A 121 12.07 -2.19 8.05
N VAL A 122 10.92 -2.58 8.62
CA VAL A 122 10.09 -3.66 8.09
C VAL A 122 9.02 -3.13 7.13
N MET A 123 8.65 -1.85 7.25
CA MET A 123 7.55 -1.24 6.48
C MET A 123 7.96 -0.70 5.11
N GLU A 124 9.24 -0.48 4.81
CA GLU A 124 9.66 -0.26 3.41
C GLU A 124 9.30 -1.48 2.52
N LYS A 125 9.11 -2.66 3.13
CA LYS A 125 8.63 -3.89 2.47
C LYS A 125 7.11 -4.10 2.55
N THR A 126 6.35 -3.28 3.28
CA THR A 126 4.92 -3.53 3.57
C THR A 126 4.04 -2.26 3.52
N ALA A 127 4.59 -1.11 3.13
CA ALA A 127 3.90 0.17 2.99
C ALA A 127 2.96 0.18 1.78
N GLY A 128 1.91 -0.62 1.89
CA GLY A 128 0.82 -0.65 0.93
C GLY A 128 -0.47 -1.17 1.52
N PHE A 129 -0.77 -0.81 2.77
CA PHE A 129 -2.03 -1.20 3.41
C PHE A 129 -2.88 0.03 3.69
N ASP A 130 -3.89 0.25 2.84
CA ASP A 130 -4.89 1.29 3.00
C ASP A 130 -6.25 0.66 3.42
N PRO A 131 -6.77 0.94 4.63
CA PRO A 131 -7.94 0.27 5.19
C PRO A 131 -9.27 0.91 4.77
N VAL A 132 -9.28 1.83 3.80
CA VAL A 132 -10.49 2.57 3.38
C VAL A 132 -10.86 2.35 1.91
N GLN A 133 -10.11 1.57 1.13
CA GLN A 133 -10.54 1.18 -0.22
C GLN A 133 -11.31 -0.14 -0.18
N GLY A 134 -12.58 -0.05 -0.60
CA GLY A 134 -13.64 -1.02 -0.37
C GLY A 134 -13.29 -2.43 -0.82
N MET A 135 -13.70 -3.41 -0.01
CA MET A 135 -13.86 -4.83 -0.35
C MET A 135 -12.77 -5.40 -1.29
N THR A 136 -11.53 -4.98 -1.09
CA THR A 136 -10.37 -5.53 -1.81
C THR A 136 -10.09 -6.91 -1.24
N LEU A 137 -9.91 -7.90 -2.12
CA LEU A 137 -9.62 -9.25 -1.67
C LEU A 137 -8.35 -9.25 -0.78
N PRO A 138 -8.37 -9.96 0.36
CA PRO A 138 -7.17 -10.10 1.18
C PRO A 138 -6.03 -10.67 0.34
N VAL A 139 -4.79 -10.27 0.63
CA VAL A 139 -3.57 -10.72 -0.08
C VAL A 139 -3.51 -12.25 -0.17
N ASP A 140 -4.01 -12.96 0.85
CA ASP A 140 -4.10 -14.43 0.86
C ASP A 140 -5.01 -14.99 -0.23
N THR A 141 -6.13 -14.32 -0.53
CA THR A 141 -7.03 -14.71 -1.61
C THR A 141 -6.41 -14.43 -2.97
N VAL A 142 -5.75 -13.27 -3.15
CA VAL A 142 -4.99 -12.96 -4.37
C VAL A 142 -3.86 -13.98 -4.58
N ALA A 143 -3.15 -14.37 -3.51
CA ALA A 143 -2.13 -15.40 -3.56
C ALA A 143 -2.69 -16.77 -3.99
N SER A 144 -3.93 -17.12 -3.56
CA SER A 144 -4.59 -18.35 -4.00
C SER A 144 -4.96 -18.33 -5.48
N MET A 145 -5.41 -17.18 -6.02
CA MET A 145 -5.69 -17.03 -7.44
C MET A 145 -4.40 -17.06 -8.27
N LEU A 146 -3.35 -16.39 -7.79
CA LEU A 146 -2.01 -16.47 -8.39
C LEU A 146 -1.45 -17.89 -8.37
N ALA A 147 -1.75 -18.71 -7.35
CA ALA A 147 -1.35 -20.11 -7.33
C ALA A 147 -1.99 -20.92 -8.46
N GLN A 148 -3.21 -20.60 -8.87
CA GLN A 148 -3.84 -21.20 -10.05
C GLN A 148 -3.11 -20.79 -11.33
N VAL A 149 -2.72 -19.51 -11.45
CA VAL A 149 -1.93 -19.04 -12.60
C VAL A 149 -0.55 -19.71 -12.63
N MET A 150 0.09 -19.87 -11.47
CA MET A 150 1.39 -20.53 -11.37
C MET A 150 1.33 -22.02 -11.72
N ALA A 151 0.16 -22.64 -11.68
CA ALA A 151 -0.06 -24.04 -12.03
C ALA A 151 -0.30 -24.28 -13.54
N LEU A 152 -0.33 -23.23 -14.38
CA LEU A 152 -0.46 -23.42 -15.83
C LEU A 152 0.74 -24.19 -16.41
N PRO A 153 0.51 -25.12 -17.36
CA PRO A 153 1.58 -25.85 -18.03
C PRO A 153 2.33 -24.95 -19.03
N ASP A 154 3.65 -25.09 -19.08
CA ASP A 154 4.47 -24.44 -20.11
C ASP A 154 4.32 -25.17 -21.47
N PRO A 155 4.32 -24.45 -22.62
CA PRO A 155 4.60 -23.02 -22.77
C PRO A 155 3.34 -22.15 -22.61
N VAL A 156 3.44 -21.10 -21.78
CA VAL A 156 2.39 -20.10 -21.60
C VAL A 156 2.66 -18.83 -22.42
N THR A 157 1.63 -18.29 -23.05
CA THR A 157 1.66 -17.07 -23.87
C THR A 157 0.97 -15.87 -23.19
N GLU A 158 1.25 -14.65 -23.66
CA GLU A 158 0.63 -13.42 -23.15
C GLU A 158 -0.90 -13.45 -23.27
N ALA A 159 -1.43 -14.00 -24.37
CA ALA A 159 -2.87 -14.12 -24.62
C ALA A 159 -3.59 -15.01 -23.60
N GLU A 160 -2.89 -15.96 -22.97
CA GLU A 160 -3.45 -16.86 -21.97
C GLU A 160 -3.38 -16.27 -20.56
N VAL A 161 -2.35 -15.46 -20.27
CA VAL A 161 -2.15 -14.85 -18.95
C VAL A 161 -2.95 -13.56 -18.78
N GLN A 162 -3.15 -12.78 -19.85
CA GLN A 162 -3.90 -11.52 -19.79
C GLN A 162 -5.32 -11.67 -19.22
N PRO A 163 -6.18 -12.61 -19.66
CA PRO A 163 -7.53 -12.73 -19.09
C PRO A 163 -7.52 -13.17 -17.62
N LEU A 164 -6.51 -13.92 -17.20
CA LEU A 164 -6.32 -14.30 -15.79
C LEU A 164 -5.90 -13.09 -14.97
N LEU A 165 -5.02 -12.24 -15.52
CA LEU A 165 -4.62 -10.99 -14.91
C LEU A 165 -5.82 -10.05 -14.76
N ASP A 166 -6.62 -9.88 -15.80
CA ASP A 166 -7.81 -9.03 -15.78
C ASP A 166 -8.82 -9.53 -14.73
N ALA A 167 -9.03 -10.84 -14.63
CA ALA A 167 -9.90 -11.44 -13.60
C ALA A 167 -9.38 -11.26 -12.17
N ILE A 168 -8.07 -11.16 -11.98
CA ILE A 168 -7.45 -10.87 -10.69
C ILE A 168 -7.53 -9.36 -10.40
N ALA A 169 -7.26 -8.51 -11.40
CA ALA A 169 -7.31 -7.05 -11.29
C ALA A 169 -8.73 -6.52 -11.05
N ASP A 170 -9.75 -7.18 -11.60
CA ASP A 170 -11.17 -6.86 -11.34
C ASP A 170 -11.55 -7.03 -9.86
N LYS A 171 -10.85 -7.93 -9.14
CA LYS A 171 -11.19 -8.31 -7.76
C LYS A 171 -10.14 -7.88 -6.72
N GLY A 172 -8.95 -7.50 -7.17
CA GLY A 172 -7.78 -7.28 -6.34
C GLY A 172 -7.14 -5.92 -6.62
N ASP A 173 -6.66 -5.27 -5.56
CA ASP A 173 -5.91 -4.02 -5.69
C ASP A 173 -4.53 -4.28 -6.31
N ALA A 174 -4.06 -3.38 -7.18
CA ALA A 174 -2.76 -3.45 -7.85
C ALA A 174 -1.60 -3.63 -6.85
N LEU A 175 -1.76 -3.03 -5.67
CA LEU A 175 -0.81 -3.13 -4.57
C LEU A 175 -0.81 -4.50 -3.89
N ALA A 176 -1.99 -5.12 -3.72
CA ALA A 176 -2.14 -6.47 -3.20
C ALA A 176 -1.56 -7.51 -4.18
N ILE A 177 -1.81 -7.34 -5.49
CA ILE A 177 -1.24 -8.18 -6.55
C ILE A 177 0.28 -8.08 -6.55
N ARG A 178 0.83 -6.86 -6.50
CA ARG A 178 2.28 -6.65 -6.39
C ARG A 178 2.86 -7.34 -5.16
N GLN A 179 2.23 -7.20 -3.99
CA GLN A 179 2.72 -7.82 -2.76
C GLN A 179 2.76 -9.34 -2.85
N ALA A 180 1.69 -9.95 -3.38
CA ALA A 180 1.62 -11.40 -3.53
C ALA A 180 2.67 -11.92 -4.54
N LEU A 181 2.87 -11.21 -5.66
CA LEU A 181 3.89 -11.56 -6.65
C LEU A 181 5.32 -11.39 -6.13
N ASN A 182 5.59 -10.32 -5.39
CA ASN A 182 6.90 -10.08 -4.77
C ASN A 182 7.21 -11.13 -3.69
N ASP A 183 6.21 -11.51 -2.89
CA ASP A 183 6.36 -12.61 -1.93
C ASP A 183 6.67 -13.93 -2.65
N ALA A 184 5.96 -14.24 -3.73
CA ALA A 184 6.24 -15.41 -4.57
C ALA A 184 7.65 -15.38 -5.20
N GLN A 185 8.11 -14.22 -5.66
CA GLN A 185 9.46 -14.02 -6.21
C GLN A 185 10.53 -14.25 -5.13
N SER A 186 10.35 -13.66 -3.95
CA SER A 186 11.29 -13.75 -2.83
C SER A 186 11.45 -15.20 -2.34
N LYS A 187 10.37 -15.98 -2.38
CA LYS A 187 10.35 -17.41 -2.04
C LYS A 187 10.80 -18.31 -3.19
N ARG A 188 11.21 -17.74 -4.34
CA ARG A 188 11.58 -18.45 -5.57
C ARG A 188 10.51 -19.44 -6.06
N ARG A 189 9.23 -19.05 -5.94
CA ARG A 189 8.07 -19.85 -6.33
C ARG A 189 7.44 -19.42 -7.66
N LEU A 190 7.95 -18.35 -8.29
CA LEU A 190 7.43 -17.90 -9.57
C LEU A 190 7.80 -18.88 -10.69
N THR A 191 6.79 -19.53 -11.25
CA THR A 191 6.90 -20.25 -12.53
C THR A 191 7.04 -19.27 -13.69
N ARG A 192 7.29 -19.76 -14.91
CA ARG A 192 7.38 -18.90 -16.10
C ARG A 192 6.09 -18.09 -16.32
N ALA A 193 4.93 -18.71 -16.13
CA ALA A 193 3.63 -18.03 -16.14
C ALA A 193 3.52 -16.91 -15.10
N GLY A 194 3.99 -17.15 -13.86
CA GLY A 194 4.01 -16.13 -12.81
C GLY A 194 4.96 -14.96 -13.12
N ARG A 195 6.11 -15.24 -13.75
CA ARG A 195 7.03 -14.19 -14.22
C ARG A 195 6.43 -13.37 -15.36
N LEU A 196 5.73 -14.01 -16.28
CA LEU A 196 4.99 -13.33 -17.35
C LEU A 196 3.90 -12.43 -16.76
N LEU A 197 3.10 -12.92 -15.82
CA LEU A 197 2.06 -12.13 -15.15
C LEU A 197 2.65 -10.91 -14.44
N LEU A 198 3.77 -11.08 -13.73
CA LEU A 198 4.50 -9.97 -13.10
C LEU A 198 4.94 -8.93 -14.14
N ILE A 199 5.46 -9.35 -15.30
CA ILE A 199 5.85 -8.44 -16.37
C ILE A 199 4.64 -7.69 -16.91
N LEU A 200 3.54 -8.38 -17.20
CA LEU A 200 2.32 -7.74 -17.72
C LEU A 200 1.76 -6.72 -16.73
N HIS A 201 1.66 -7.07 -15.46
CA HIS A 201 1.13 -6.18 -14.42
C HIS A 201 2.08 -5.02 -14.10
N ALA A 202 3.40 -5.25 -14.10
CA ALA A 202 4.39 -4.19 -13.83
C ALA A 202 4.70 -3.30 -15.05
N THR A 203 4.16 -3.63 -16.22
CA THR A 203 4.26 -2.82 -17.44
C THR A 203 2.88 -2.36 -17.92
N ASP A 204 1.89 -2.33 -17.02
CA ASP A 204 0.61 -1.69 -17.26
C ASP A 204 0.70 -0.20 -16.90
N ALA A 205 0.20 0.67 -17.77
CA ALA A 205 0.31 2.13 -17.60
C ALA A 205 -0.46 2.64 -16.37
N GLN A 206 -1.64 2.08 -16.09
CA GLN A 206 -2.45 2.47 -14.93
C GLN A 206 -1.80 1.99 -13.63
N VAL A 207 -1.32 0.75 -13.61
CA VAL A 207 -0.61 0.19 -12.45
C VAL A 207 0.68 0.97 -12.16
N CYS A 208 1.47 1.29 -13.19
CA CYS A 208 2.69 2.07 -13.00
C CYS A 208 2.41 3.49 -12.48
N ALA A 209 1.32 4.12 -12.93
CA ALA A 209 0.89 5.41 -12.40
C ALA A 209 0.49 5.33 -10.92
N GLN A 210 -0.25 4.29 -10.54
CA GLN A 210 -0.66 4.06 -9.15
C GLN A 210 0.52 3.73 -8.22
N LEU A 211 1.53 3.01 -8.72
CA LEU A 211 2.66 2.51 -7.95
C LEU A 211 3.96 3.28 -8.22
N ARG A 212 3.86 4.56 -8.57
CA ARG A 212 5.00 5.43 -8.84
C ARG A 212 5.97 5.50 -7.65
N GLY A 213 7.27 5.44 -7.93
CA GLY A 213 8.35 5.42 -6.95
C GLY A 213 8.65 4.04 -6.35
N SER A 214 7.89 2.99 -6.72
CA SER A 214 8.07 1.64 -6.17
C SER A 214 9.11 0.79 -6.90
N ARG A 215 9.67 1.26 -8.03
CA ARG A 215 10.62 0.53 -8.88
C ARG A 215 10.09 -0.84 -9.34
N TYR A 216 8.77 -0.94 -9.53
CA TYR A 216 8.11 -2.19 -9.86
C TYR A 216 8.48 -2.74 -11.25
N PRO A 217 8.63 -1.93 -12.32
CA PRO A 217 9.17 -2.40 -13.59
C PRO A 217 10.59 -3.00 -13.45
N ALA A 218 11.43 -2.42 -12.60
CA ALA A 218 12.77 -2.98 -12.33
C ALA A 218 12.72 -4.35 -11.64
N LEU A 219 11.72 -4.60 -10.77
CA LEU A 219 11.48 -5.92 -10.17
C LEU A 219 11.05 -6.96 -11.22
N ALA A 220 10.17 -6.56 -12.15
CA ALA A 220 9.74 -7.42 -13.25
C ALA A 220 10.88 -7.77 -14.20
N PHE A 221 11.75 -6.80 -14.50
CA PHE A 221 12.98 -7.04 -15.26
C PHE A 221 13.89 -8.08 -14.56
N ALA A 222 14.08 -7.95 -13.25
CA ALA A 222 14.87 -8.92 -12.48
C ALA A 222 14.25 -10.33 -12.47
N ALA A 223 12.92 -10.43 -12.52
CA ALA A 223 12.22 -11.71 -12.58
C ALA A 223 12.36 -12.39 -13.95
N ALA A 224 12.42 -11.63 -15.04
CA ALA A 224 12.65 -12.16 -16.39
C ALA A 224 13.95 -12.98 -16.46
N GLY A 225 14.99 -12.53 -15.74
CA GLY A 225 16.27 -13.25 -15.64
C GLY A 225 16.97 -13.34 -17.00
N GLN A 226 17.25 -14.57 -17.45
CA GLN A 226 17.85 -14.85 -18.78
C GLN A 226 16.86 -15.42 -19.79
N ASP A 227 15.55 -15.42 -19.50
CA ASP A 227 14.55 -15.86 -20.47
C ASP A 227 14.37 -14.79 -21.55
N ALA A 228 14.91 -15.04 -22.74
CA ALA A 228 14.90 -14.10 -23.86
C ALA A 228 13.47 -13.71 -24.28
N GLY A 229 12.51 -14.63 -24.21
CA GLY A 229 11.12 -14.34 -24.56
C GLY A 229 10.47 -13.37 -23.56
N LEU A 230 10.72 -13.57 -22.27
CA LEU A 230 10.21 -12.65 -21.23
C LEU A 230 10.89 -11.27 -21.29
N LEU A 231 12.20 -11.23 -21.58
CA LEU A 231 12.93 -9.97 -21.77
C LEU A 231 12.39 -9.19 -22.97
N GLN A 232 12.07 -9.87 -24.08
CA GLN A 232 11.47 -9.24 -25.26
C GLN A 232 10.10 -8.63 -24.97
N ILE A 233 9.23 -9.37 -24.27
CA ILE A 233 7.90 -8.90 -23.87
C ILE A 233 8.03 -7.69 -22.93
N PHE A 234 8.92 -7.78 -21.93
CA PHE A 234 9.20 -6.67 -21.03
C PHE A 234 9.68 -5.43 -21.80
N ALA A 235 10.63 -5.59 -22.71
CA ALA A 235 11.19 -4.49 -23.49
C ALA A 235 10.12 -3.75 -24.30
N ARG A 236 9.28 -4.50 -25.02
CA ARG A 236 8.20 -3.95 -25.83
C ARG A 236 7.21 -3.15 -24.98
N ARG A 237 6.69 -3.75 -23.92
CA ARG A 237 5.66 -3.11 -23.07
C ARG A 237 6.21 -1.95 -22.26
N CYS A 238 7.43 -2.07 -21.73
CA CYS A 238 8.06 -0.97 -20.99
C CYS A 238 8.32 0.24 -21.90
N ALA A 239 8.73 0.02 -23.15
CA ALA A 239 8.88 1.10 -24.12
C ALA A 239 7.54 1.79 -24.43
N GLU A 240 6.45 1.02 -24.59
CA GLU A 240 5.11 1.56 -24.81
C GLU A 240 4.64 2.44 -23.63
N VAL A 241 4.87 2.00 -22.39
CA VAL A 241 4.54 2.80 -21.19
C VAL A 241 5.35 4.10 -21.16
N LEU A 242 6.64 4.05 -21.46
CA LEU A 242 7.52 5.22 -21.45
C LEU A 242 7.20 6.25 -22.54
N LEU A 243 6.61 5.81 -23.67
CA LEU A 243 6.10 6.72 -24.69
C LEU A 243 4.93 7.57 -24.19
N VAL A 244 4.10 7.00 -23.31
CA VAL A 244 2.91 7.69 -22.75
C VAL A 244 3.27 8.48 -21.50
N ALA A 245 4.16 7.95 -20.66
CA ALA A 245 4.51 8.51 -19.35
C ALA A 245 6.04 8.45 -19.13
N PRO A 246 6.80 9.42 -19.66
CA PRO A 246 8.27 9.42 -19.61
C PRO A 246 8.82 9.60 -18.18
N ASP A 247 8.01 10.17 -17.27
CA ASP A 247 8.34 10.35 -15.86
C ASP A 247 8.50 9.02 -15.10
N LEU A 248 7.95 7.92 -15.63
CA LEU A 248 8.12 6.57 -15.08
C LEU A 248 9.50 5.94 -15.37
N ALA A 249 10.36 6.61 -16.14
CA ALA A 249 11.72 6.16 -16.41
C ALA A 249 12.53 5.95 -15.12
N ALA A 250 12.25 6.72 -14.07
CA ALA A 250 12.92 6.58 -12.77
C ALA A 250 12.63 5.23 -12.07
N ASP A 251 11.47 4.62 -12.34
CA ASP A 251 11.05 3.33 -11.78
C ASP A 251 11.53 2.13 -12.61
N CYS A 252 12.04 2.40 -13.82
CA CYS A 252 12.54 1.39 -14.76
C CYS A 252 13.91 0.83 -14.35
N PRO A 253 14.33 -0.34 -14.89
CA PRO A 253 15.68 -0.85 -14.69
C PRO A 253 16.72 0.15 -15.18
N LYS A 254 17.92 0.14 -14.56
CA LYS A 254 18.97 1.07 -14.97
C LYS A 254 19.41 0.81 -16.42
N PRO A 255 19.74 1.84 -17.22
CA PRO A 255 20.17 1.66 -18.60
C PRO A 255 21.31 0.64 -18.77
N ASP A 256 22.28 0.63 -17.85
CA ASP A 256 23.40 -0.32 -17.84
C ASP A 256 22.97 -1.79 -17.66
N GLN A 257 21.88 -2.02 -16.95
CA GLN A 257 21.33 -3.37 -16.75
C GLN A 257 20.62 -3.85 -18.02
N VAL A 258 19.82 -2.98 -18.63
CA VAL A 258 19.12 -3.25 -19.89
C VAL A 258 20.12 -3.47 -21.03
N SER A 259 21.15 -2.63 -21.14
CA SER A 259 22.22 -2.74 -22.15
C SER A 259 23.04 -4.02 -22.02
N ARG A 260 23.25 -4.53 -20.79
CA ARG A 260 23.92 -5.82 -20.57
C ARG A 260 23.05 -6.98 -20.97
N ALA A 261 21.77 -6.95 -20.62
CA ALA A 261 20.81 -7.97 -21.04
C ALA A 261 20.65 -7.98 -22.57
N ALA A 262 20.56 -6.83 -23.23
CA ALA A 262 20.50 -6.70 -24.68
C ALA A 262 21.71 -7.36 -25.38
N ARG A 263 22.93 -7.11 -24.87
CA ARG A 263 24.16 -7.75 -25.38
C ARG A 263 24.19 -9.26 -25.19
N THR A 264 23.55 -9.75 -24.12
CA THR A 264 23.54 -11.19 -23.79
C THR A 264 22.47 -11.94 -24.60
N SER A 265 21.29 -11.34 -24.81
CA SER A 265 20.20 -11.94 -25.56
C SER A 265 20.27 -11.68 -27.07
N GLY A 266 21.01 -10.65 -27.51
CA GLY A 266 21.04 -10.20 -28.90
C GLY A 266 19.73 -9.53 -29.37
N ASP A 267 18.87 -9.11 -28.44
CA ASP A 267 17.52 -8.62 -28.76
C ASP A 267 17.48 -7.11 -29.05
N ALA A 268 17.01 -6.77 -30.26
CA ALA A 268 16.85 -5.39 -30.71
C ALA A 268 15.81 -4.59 -29.89
N ALA A 269 14.78 -5.23 -29.34
CA ALA A 269 13.78 -4.56 -28.50
C ALA A 269 14.42 -4.07 -27.19
N MET A 270 15.27 -4.90 -26.59
CA MET A 270 16.04 -4.56 -25.39
C MET A 270 17.06 -3.45 -25.66
N GLN A 271 17.69 -3.46 -26.84
CA GLN A 271 18.60 -2.38 -27.26
C GLN A 271 17.86 -1.03 -27.33
N ARG A 272 16.68 -1.00 -27.97
CA ARG A 272 15.85 0.22 -28.08
C ARG A 272 15.42 0.75 -26.71
N LEU A 273 15.02 -0.14 -25.80
CA LEU A 273 14.66 0.26 -24.44
C LEU A 273 15.86 0.90 -23.71
N ALA A 274 17.06 0.34 -23.88
CA ALA A 274 18.27 0.91 -23.28
C ALA A 274 18.58 2.31 -23.82
N ASP A 275 18.41 2.53 -25.12
CA ASP A 275 18.60 3.83 -25.76
C ASP A 275 17.57 4.86 -25.25
N GLN A 276 16.29 4.48 -25.14
CA GLN A 276 15.23 5.34 -24.59
C GLN A 276 15.49 5.74 -23.13
N LEU A 277 15.89 4.78 -22.30
CA LEU A 277 16.21 5.05 -20.89
C LEU A 277 17.47 5.91 -20.73
N SER A 278 18.42 5.83 -21.67
CA SER A 278 19.63 6.66 -21.67
C SER A 278 19.35 8.08 -22.20
N GLY A 279 18.45 8.22 -23.18
CA GLY A 279 18.06 9.50 -23.77
C GLY A 279 17.19 10.37 -22.86
N GLY A 280 16.39 9.77 -21.96
CA GLY A 280 15.58 10.50 -20.96
C GLY A 280 16.37 11.03 -19.75
N LEU A 281 17.68 10.80 -19.70
CA LEU A 281 18.60 11.24 -18.64
C LEU A 281 19.37 12.52 -18.99
N ALA A 282 19.02 13.21 -20.09
CA ALA A 282 19.54 14.54 -20.37
C ALA A 282 18.85 15.57 -19.45
N PRO A 283 19.62 16.39 -18.69
CA PRO A 283 19.11 17.30 -17.67
C PRO A 283 18.21 18.41 -18.20
#